data_AF-A0AAJ3HN50-F1
#
_entry.id   AF-A0AAJ3HN50-F1
#
_cell.length_a   1.000
_cell.length_b   1.000
_cell.length_c   1.000
_cell.angle_alpha   90.00
_cell.angle_beta   90.00
_cell.angle_gamma   90.00
#
_symmetry.space_group_name_H-M   'P 1'
#
loop_
_entity.id
_entity.type
_entity.pdbx_description
1 polymer ?
#
loop_
_entity_poly.entity_id
_entity_poly.type
_entity_poly.pdbx_seq_one_letter_code
_entity_poly.pdbx_strand_id
1 'polypeptide(L)' 'MDRLNTGIGIARRVSLAISEAGFDVLSVSQAADMTTDQMNDRLSGRVEFDLVELVRVGGFLHVPVSQFMKEAA' A
#
# COMPACT_ATOMS: atom_id res chain seq x y z
N MET A 1 12.44 -9.52 14.81
CA MET A 1 11.96 -8.98 13.52
C MET A 1 11.50 -7.55 13.77
N ASP A 2 12.23 -6.60 13.22
CA ASP A 2 11.98 -5.16 13.31
C ASP A 2 10.70 -4.78 12.58
N ARG A 3 9.64 -4.42 13.31
CA ARG A 3 8.36 -3.95 12.75
C ARG A 3 8.54 -2.77 11.78
N LEU A 4 9.51 -1.91 12.07
CA LEU A 4 9.92 -0.79 11.21
C LEU A 4 10.36 -1.24 9.80
N ASN A 5 11.08 -2.35 9.69
CA ASN A 5 11.50 -2.88 8.39
C ASN A 5 10.34 -3.52 7.61
N THR A 6 9.37 -4.11 8.31
CA THR A 6 8.17 -4.70 7.70
C THR A 6 7.24 -3.62 7.12
N GLY A 7 6.99 -2.53 7.86
CA GLY A 7 6.15 -1.41 7.41
C GLY A 7 6.70 -0.72 6.15
N ILE A 8 8.01 -0.44 6.12
CA ILE A 8 8.70 0.11 4.93
C ILE A 8 8.60 -0.85 3.73
N GLY A 9 8.68 -2.15 3.97
CA GLY A 9 8.54 -3.17 2.92
C GLY A 9 7.14 -3.18 2.30
N ILE A 10 6.09 -3.07 3.11
CA ILE A 10 4.69 -2.99 2.64
C ILE A 10 4.48 -1.72 1.81
N ALA A 11 4.89 -0.56 2.35
CA ALA A 11 4.74 0.73 1.67
C ALA A 11 5.37 0.72 0.27
N ARG A 12 6.59 0.18 0.16
CA ARG A 12 7.29 0.04 -1.13
C ARG A 12 6.55 -0.88 -2.11
N ARG A 13 6.04 -2.03 -1.64
CA ARG A 13 5.30 -2.98 -2.50
C ARG A 13 3.99 -2.39 -3.00
N VAL A 14 3.27 -1.65 -2.16
CA VAL A 14 2.05 -0.92 -2.57
C VAL A 14 2.41 0.15 -3.60
N SER A 15 3.44 0.96 -3.36
CA SER A 15 3.89 1.99 -4.30
C SER A 15 4.26 1.41 -5.67
N LEU A 16 4.96 0.27 -5.70
CA LEU A 16 5.28 -0.44 -6.94
C LEU A 16 4.01 -0.93 -7.66
N ALA A 17 3.08 -1.56 -6.94
CA ALA A 17 1.85 -2.06 -7.54
C ALA A 17 0.99 -0.94 -8.14
N ILE A 18 0.92 0.22 -7.49
CA ILE A 18 0.24 1.41 -8.03
C ILE A 18 0.90 1.83 -9.36
N SER A 19 2.23 1.91 -9.38
CA SER A 19 2.99 2.29 -10.56
C SER A 19 2.87 1.28 -11.70
N GLU A 20 2.89 -0.03 -11.41
CA GLU A 20 2.79 -1.10 -12.40
C GLU A 20 1.38 -1.20 -13.01
N ALA A 21 0.36 -0.96 -12.19
CA ALA A 21 -1.03 -0.93 -12.66
C ALA A 21 -1.37 0.37 -13.42
N GLY A 22 -0.49 1.38 -13.38
CA GLY A 22 -0.67 2.65 -14.09
C GLY A 22 -1.73 3.57 -13.49
N PHE A 23 -2.10 3.36 -12.22
CA PHE A 23 -3.06 4.21 -11.52
C PHE A 23 -2.37 5.40 -10.85
N ASP A 24 -3.07 6.51 -10.75
CA ASP A 24 -2.63 7.65 -9.97
C ASP A 24 -2.97 7.48 -8.48
N VAL A 25 -2.18 8.12 -7.61
CA VAL A 25 -2.32 8.03 -6.15
C VAL A 25 -3.68 8.52 -5.65
N LEU A 26 -4.30 9.49 -6.34
CA LEU A 26 -5.61 10.03 -5.96
C LEU A 26 -6.72 9.00 -6.18
N SER A 27 -6.74 8.31 -7.32
CA SER A 27 -7.69 7.23 -7.59
C SER A 27 -7.58 6.10 -6.57
N VAL A 28 -6.33 5.72 -6.22
CA VAL A 28 -6.08 4.66 -5.23
C VAL A 28 -6.47 5.11 -3.82
N SER A 29 -6.21 6.37 -3.45
CA SER A 29 -6.61 6.90 -2.13
C SER A 29 -8.13 6.94 -1.98
N GLN A 30 -8.86 7.32 -3.04
CA GLN A 30 -10.32 7.29 -3.05
C GLN A 30 -10.87 5.87 -2.89
N ALA A 31 -10.31 4.89 -3.61
CA ALA A 31 -10.72 3.50 -3.48
C ALA A 31 -10.42 2.91 -2.09
N ALA A 32 -9.38 3.42 -1.43
CA ALA A 32 -9.01 3.05 -0.08
C ALA A 32 -9.77 3.83 1.02
N ASP A 33 -10.67 4.75 0.63
CA ASP A 33 -11.46 5.60 1.55
C ASP A 33 -10.58 6.48 2.45
N MET A 34 -9.51 7.04 1.87
CA MET A 34 -8.58 7.94 2.55
C MET A 34 -8.19 9.12 1.67
N THR A 35 -7.68 10.18 2.30
CA THR A 35 -7.15 11.33 1.56
C THR A 35 -5.83 10.98 0.86
N THR A 36 -5.47 11.76 -0.16
CA THR A 36 -4.16 11.62 -0.83
C THR A 36 -3.00 11.80 0.15
N ASP A 37 -3.13 12.71 1.12
CA ASP A 37 -2.11 12.92 2.16
C ASP A 37 -1.94 11.70 3.06
N GLN A 38 -3.05 11.10 3.51
CA GLN A 38 -3.04 9.86 4.30
C GLN A 38 -2.42 8.69 3.53
N MET A 39 -2.68 8.60 2.23
CA MET A 39 -2.04 7.62 1.35
C MET A 39 -0.53 7.90 1.24
N ASN A 40 -0.11 9.14 1.03
CA ASN A 40 1.30 9.52 0.95
C ASN A 40 2.07 9.25 2.25
N ASP A 41 1.45 9.45 3.41
CA ASP A 41 2.04 9.09 4.70
C ASP A 41 2.29 7.58 4.82
N ARG A 42 1.40 6.76 4.26
CA ARG A 42 1.57 5.31 4.23
C ARG A 42 2.61 4.86 3.22
N LEU A 43 2.57 5.41 2.01
CA LEU A 43 3.54 5.11 0.95
C LEU A 43 4.97 5.55 1.31
N SER A 44 5.11 6.60 2.14
CA SER A 44 6.41 7.02 2.68
C SER A 44 6.88 6.20 3.89
N GLY A 45 6.04 5.27 4.39
CA GLY A 45 6.34 4.46 5.58
C GLY A 45 6.30 5.25 6.89
N ARG A 46 5.79 6.50 6.90
CA ARG A 46 5.56 7.27 8.13
C ARG A 46 4.44 6.69 8.98
N VAL A 47 3.43 6.14 8.31
CA VAL A 47 2.27 5.46 8.90
C VAL A 47 2.19 4.07 8.29
N GLU A 48 1.92 3.05 9.10
CA GLU A 48 1.73 1.70 8.58
C GLU A 48 0.37 1.57 7.89
N PHE A 49 0.30 0.76 6.83
CA PHE A 49 -0.98 0.32 6.30
C PHE A 49 -1.61 -0.70 7.24
N ASP A 50 -2.89 -0.53 7.54
CA ASP A 50 -3.67 -1.60 8.16
C ASP A 50 -4.13 -2.64 7.13
N LEU A 51 -4.63 -3.79 7.61
CA LEU A 51 -5.07 -4.87 6.72
C LEU A 51 -6.29 -4.47 5.87
N VAL A 52 -7.21 -3.66 6.38
CA VAL A 52 -8.42 -3.24 5.67
C VAL A 52 -8.05 -2.32 4.51
N GLU A 53 -7.12 -1.41 4.74
CA GLU A 53 -6.56 -0.51 3.73
C GLU A 53 -5.85 -1.29 2.63
N LEU A 54 -5.04 -2.29 2.99
CA LEU A 54 -4.39 -3.16 2.01
C LEU A 54 -5.40 -3.96 1.18
N VAL A 55 -6.49 -4.45 1.79
CA VAL A 55 -7.57 -5.13 1.08
C VAL A 55 -8.25 -4.21 0.08
N ARG A 56 -8.54 -2.96 0.46
CA ARG A 56 -9.18 -1.98 -0.44
C ARG A 56 -8.27 -1.60 -1.59
N VAL A 57 -7.00 -1.27 -1.30
CA VAL A 57 -5.99 -0.95 -2.31
C VAL A 57 -5.77 -2.13 -3.25
N GLY A 58 -5.58 -3.34 -2.70
CA GLY A 58 -5.39 -4.56 -3.49
C GLY A 58 -6.60 -4.90 -4.36
N GLY A 59 -7.81 -4.73 -3.83
CA GLY A 59 -9.05 -4.93 -4.59
C GLY A 59 -9.15 -3.99 -5.79
N PHE A 60 -8.80 -2.72 -5.61
CA PHE A 60 -8.78 -1.73 -6.69
C PHE A 60 -7.69 -2.01 -7.74
N LEU A 61 -6.49 -2.36 -7.29
CA LEU A 61 -5.35 -2.64 -8.17
C LEU A 61 -5.41 -4.04 -8.81
N HIS A 62 -6.41 -4.87 -8.47
CA HIS A 62 -6.47 -6.29 -8.81
C HIS A 62 -5.22 -7.09 -8.33
N VAL A 63 -4.62 -6.68 -7.21
CA VAL A 63 -3.45 -7.33 -6.60
C VAL A 63 -3.85 -8.00 -5.29
N PRO A 64 -3.61 -9.32 -5.12
CA PRO A 64 -3.87 -10.01 -3.87
C PRO A 64 -3.07 -9.40 -2.70
N VAL A 65 -3.70 -9.18 -1.55
CA VAL A 65 -3.05 -8.59 -0.35
C VAL A 65 -1.80 -9.35 0.09
N SER A 66 -1.76 -10.67 -0.12
CA SER A 66 -0.60 -11.50 0.18
C SER A 66 0.66 -11.06 -0.58
N GLN A 67 0.53 -10.43 -1.76
CA GLN A 67 1.66 -9.86 -2.50
C GLN A 67 2.26 -8.65 -1.76
N PHE A 68 1.45 -7.85 -1.05
CA PHE A 68 1.96 -6.74 -0.24
C PHE A 68 2.61 -7.21 1.06
N MET A 69 2.28 -8.41 1.52
CA MET A 69 2.77 -8.98 2.79
C MET A 69 3.95 -9.94 2.64
N LYS A 70 4.22 -10.45 1.43
CA LYS A 70 5.36 -11.36 1.17
C LYS A 70 6.68 -10.70 1.58
N GLU A 71 7.29 -11.16 2.67
CA GLU A 71 8.68 -10.83 2.99
C GLU A 71 9.57 -11.18 1.78
N ALA A 72 10.47 -10.28 1.39
CA ALA A 72 11.49 -10.61 0.41
C ALA A 72 12.36 -11.71 1.05
N ALA A 73 12.27 -12.92 0.51
CA ALA A 73 13.06 -14.08 0.93
C ALA A 73 14.56 -13.87 0.64
#